data_AF-A0A8T9DFV5-F1
#
_entry.id   AF-A0A8T9DFV5-F1
#
_cell.length_a   1.000
_cell.length_b   1.000
_cell.length_c   1.000
_cell.angle_alpha   90.00
_cell.angle_beta   90.00
_cell.angle_gamma   90.00
#
_symmetry.space_group_name_H-M   'P 1'
#
loop_
_entity.id
_entity.type
_entity.pdbx_description
1 polymer ?
#
loop_
_entity_poly.entity_id
_entity_poly.type
_entity_poly.pdbx_seq_one_letter_code
_entity_poly.pdbx_strand_id
1 'polypeptide(L)'
;MKAIFGLVCGFVLTLAVFGSGLGFAAWLLAAKAPHEARPTVSVSELWTRNARPVDKAAQNLERVPADQPAPTDLAPKEPAPDPTVTSAVPPVAAERQAALPPSHVQWCASHYRSYNPDDNSYMSYSGRQRTCSSPYLDAGDQSAQPSAEVSYVEAGGAGSAAAAEPSADHVDSCFSRYRSYRPEDNSYQPYSGGPRRQCE
;
A
#
# COMPACT_ATOMS: atom_id res chain seq x y z
N MET A 1 0.86 86.49 -9.13
CA MET A 1 1.41 85.32 -9.85
C MET A 1 1.92 84.23 -8.90
N LYS A 2 2.84 84.53 -7.96
CA LYS A 2 3.40 83.53 -7.01
C LYS A 2 2.35 82.74 -6.20
N ALA A 3 1.31 83.40 -5.69
CA ALA A 3 0.25 82.74 -4.92
C ALA A 3 -0.63 81.79 -5.76
N ILE A 4 -0.85 82.13 -7.04
CA ILE A 4 -1.61 81.29 -7.97
C ILE A 4 -0.82 80.01 -8.29
N PHE A 5 0.50 80.13 -8.49
CA PHE A 5 1.37 78.96 -8.66
C PHE A 5 1.38 78.04 -7.44
N GLY A 6 1.36 78.59 -6.23
CA GLY A 6 1.25 77.80 -5.00
C GLY A 6 -0.04 77.00 -4.92
N LEU A 7 -1.18 77.61 -5.28
CA LEU A 7 -2.49 76.96 -5.25
C LEU A 7 -2.60 75.85 -6.31
N VAL A 8 -2.14 76.11 -7.53
CA VAL A 8 -2.13 75.12 -8.61
C VAL A 8 -1.21 73.94 -8.28
N CYS A 9 -0.02 74.22 -7.75
CA CYS A 9 0.92 73.16 -7.35
C CYS A 9 0.34 72.29 -6.23
N GLY A 10 -0.31 72.90 -5.23
CA GLY A 10 -1.01 72.18 -4.16
C GLY A 10 -2.12 71.28 -4.69
N PHE A 11 -2.94 71.78 -5.62
CA PHE A 11 -4.03 70.99 -6.23
C PHE A 11 -3.52 69.82 -7.08
N VAL A 12 -2.42 70.01 -7.81
CA VAL A 12 -1.79 68.93 -8.59
C VAL A 12 -1.20 67.86 -7.66
N LEU A 13 -0.55 68.27 -6.55
CA LEU A 13 -0.01 67.33 -5.56
C LEU A 13 -1.09 66.50 -4.90
N THR A 14 -2.23 67.10 -4.53
CA THR A 14 -3.34 66.35 -3.91
C THR A 14 -3.98 65.38 -4.90
N LEU A 15 -4.15 65.77 -6.17
CA LEU A 15 -4.62 64.86 -7.23
C LEU A 15 -3.66 63.70 -7.47
N ALA A 16 -2.35 63.95 -7.43
CA ALA A 16 -1.35 62.91 -7.61
C ALA A 16 -1.37 61.88 -6.47
N VAL A 17 -1.48 62.33 -5.21
CA VAL A 17 -1.61 61.45 -4.03
C VAL A 17 -2.92 60.67 -4.07
N PHE A 18 -4.03 61.31 -4.46
CA PHE A 18 -5.32 60.64 -4.55
C PHE A 18 -5.35 59.59 -5.68
N GLY A 19 -4.81 59.93 -6.84
CA GLY A 19 -4.72 59.03 -7.99
C GLY A 19 -3.83 57.82 -7.73
N SER A 20 -2.68 58.00 -7.06
CA SER A 20 -1.81 56.88 -6.70
C SER A 20 -2.45 55.95 -5.67
N GLY A 21 -3.15 56.50 -4.67
CA GLY A 21 -3.90 55.72 -3.70
C GLY A 21 -5.02 54.89 -4.35
N LEU A 22 -5.79 55.50 -5.26
CA LEU A 22 -6.84 54.80 -5.99
C LEU A 22 -6.28 53.69 -6.89
N GLY A 23 -5.18 53.96 -7.59
CA GLY A 23 -4.48 52.96 -8.40
C GLY A 23 -3.95 51.79 -7.57
N PHE A 24 -3.37 52.07 -6.40
CA PHE A 24 -2.88 51.04 -5.49
C PHE A 24 -4.00 50.18 -4.91
N ALA A 25 -5.12 50.80 -4.51
CA ALA A 25 -6.29 50.07 -4.03
C ALA A 25 -6.88 49.15 -5.11
N ALA A 26 -7.01 49.65 -6.34
CA ALA A 26 -7.45 48.85 -7.48
C ALA A 26 -6.50 47.68 -7.76
N TRP A 27 -5.19 47.92 -7.67
CA TRP A 27 -4.18 46.87 -7.83
C TRP A 27 -4.29 45.79 -6.76
N LEU A 28 -4.46 46.16 -5.48
CA LEU A 28 -4.65 45.19 -4.39
C LEU A 28 -5.91 44.34 -4.57
N LEU A 29 -7.00 44.91 -5.10
CA LEU A 29 -8.23 44.17 -5.36
C LEU A 29 -8.14 43.27 -6.61
N ALA A 30 -7.38 43.68 -7.62
CA ALA A 30 -7.19 42.92 -8.85
C ALA A 30 -6.08 41.86 -8.73
N ALA A 31 -5.17 42.01 -7.77
CA ALA A 31 -4.14 41.04 -7.48
C ALA A 31 -4.81 39.71 -7.12
N LYS A 32 -4.50 38.67 -7.90
CA LYS A 32 -5.05 37.34 -7.67
C LYS A 32 -4.57 36.83 -6.31
N ALA A 33 -5.50 36.71 -5.37
CA ALA A 33 -5.20 36.15 -4.06
C ALA A 33 -4.55 34.76 -4.25
N PRO A 34 -3.41 34.48 -3.59
CA PRO A 34 -2.89 33.13 -3.56
C PRO A 34 -3.96 32.22 -2.98
N HIS A 35 -4.20 31.09 -3.66
CA HIS A 35 -5.18 30.12 -3.19
C HIS A 35 -4.63 29.50 -1.89
N GLU A 36 -5.10 29.98 -0.74
CA GLU A 36 -4.81 29.38 0.55
C GLU A 36 -5.72 28.16 0.74
N ALA A 37 -5.13 26.97 0.73
CA ALA A 37 -5.82 25.74 1.07
C ALA A 37 -6.14 25.76 2.58
N ARG A 38 -7.38 26.10 2.93
CA ARG A 38 -7.85 26.06 4.32
C ARG A 38 -8.12 24.60 4.75
N PRO A 39 -8.01 24.24 6.03
CA PRO A 39 -8.24 22.86 6.49
C PRO A 39 -9.66 22.33 6.27
N THR A 40 -10.62 23.20 5.93
CA THR A 40 -12.04 22.87 5.74
C THR A 40 -12.47 22.72 4.28
N VAL A 41 -11.55 22.85 3.30
CA VAL A 41 -11.93 22.68 1.89
C VAL A 41 -12.01 21.20 1.50
N SER A 42 -13.05 20.88 0.72
CA SER A 42 -13.29 19.53 0.16
C SER A 42 -12.05 19.01 -0.56
N VAL A 43 -11.77 17.72 -0.44
CA VAL A 43 -10.60 17.05 -1.06
C VAL A 43 -10.51 17.34 -2.57
N SER A 44 -11.64 17.52 -3.23
CA SER A 44 -11.74 17.86 -4.66
C SER A 44 -11.13 19.23 -5.01
N GLU A 45 -11.15 20.17 -4.07
CA GLU A 45 -10.59 21.52 -4.24
C GLU A 45 -9.09 21.58 -3.94
N LEU A 46 -8.52 20.53 -3.33
CA LEU A 46 -7.07 20.38 -3.16
C LEU A 46 -6.36 20.07 -4.48
N TRP A 47 -7.10 19.54 -5.47
CA TRP A 47 -6.54 19.18 -6.77
C TRP A 47 -6.75 20.30 -7.79
N THR A 48 -5.72 20.57 -8.59
CA THR A 48 -5.78 21.59 -9.64
C THR A 48 -6.80 21.17 -10.72
N ARG A 49 -7.82 22.00 -10.97
CA ARG A 49 -8.84 21.73 -12.01
C ARG A 49 -8.27 21.52 -13.41
N ASN A 50 -7.13 22.13 -13.72
CA ASN A 50 -6.46 22.01 -15.01
C ASN A 50 -5.12 21.28 -14.83
N ALA A 51 -4.95 20.16 -15.53
CA ALA A 51 -3.66 19.46 -15.57
C ALA A 51 -2.68 20.28 -16.43
N ARG A 52 -1.58 20.72 -15.84
CA ARG A 52 -0.48 21.40 -16.56
C ARG A 52 0.71 20.44 -16.63
N PRO A 53 1.29 20.20 -17.83
CA PRO A 53 2.46 19.34 -17.95
C PRO A 53 3.64 19.97 -17.21
N VAL A 54 4.32 19.15 -16.41
CA VAL A 54 5.50 19.57 -15.65
C VAL A 54 6.72 19.53 -16.56
N ASP A 55 7.36 20.67 -16.77
CA ASP A 55 8.62 20.76 -17.49
C ASP A 55 9.77 20.29 -16.59
N LYS A 56 10.27 19.08 -16.86
CA LYS A 56 11.35 18.46 -16.10
C LYS A 56 12.70 19.16 -16.31
N ALA A 57 12.91 19.81 -17.45
CA ALA A 57 14.17 20.48 -17.77
C ALA A 57 14.32 21.80 -17.01
N ALA A 58 13.22 22.43 -16.64
CA ALA A 58 13.20 23.62 -15.79
C ALA A 58 13.34 23.30 -14.28
N GLN A 59 13.25 22.03 -13.87
CA GLN A 59 13.37 21.64 -12.47
C GLN A 59 14.85 21.57 -12.06
N ASN A 60 15.33 22.62 -11.40
CA ASN A 60 16.60 22.59 -10.68
C ASN A 60 16.42 21.81 -9.37
N LEU A 61 16.39 20.49 -9.48
CA LEU A 61 16.28 19.60 -8.32
C LEU A 61 17.62 19.56 -7.58
N GLU A 62 17.76 20.40 -6.56
CA GLU A 62 18.85 20.25 -5.59
C GLU A 62 18.48 19.15 -4.59
N ARG A 63 19.37 18.18 -4.40
CA ARG A 63 19.20 17.19 -3.32
C ARG A 63 19.46 17.90 -2.02
N VAL A 64 18.40 18.36 -1.38
CA VAL A 64 18.46 18.80 0.01
C VAL A 64 18.89 17.58 0.84
N PRO A 65 19.87 17.72 1.75
CA PRO A 65 20.15 16.70 2.75
C PRO A 65 18.86 16.30 3.44
N ALA A 66 18.73 15.03 3.82
CA ALA A 66 17.59 14.63 4.63
C ALA A 66 17.54 15.56 5.85
N ASP A 67 16.44 16.30 6.01
CA ASP A 67 16.17 16.98 7.26
C ASP A 67 16.33 15.93 8.35
N GLN A 68 17.14 16.29 9.34
CA GLN A 68 17.52 15.39 10.43
C GLN A 68 16.27 14.66 10.92
N PRO A 69 16.30 13.32 11.05
CA PRO A 69 15.17 12.61 11.62
C PRO A 69 14.78 13.30 12.91
N ALA A 70 13.49 13.56 13.08
CA ALA A 70 12.96 14.17 14.29
C ALA A 70 13.61 13.50 15.51
N PRO A 71 14.06 14.26 16.53
CA PRO A 71 14.67 13.67 17.70
C PRO A 71 13.79 12.56 18.25
N THR A 72 14.37 11.37 18.41
CA THR A 72 13.69 10.20 18.99
C THR A 72 13.26 10.44 20.45
N ASP A 73 13.66 11.56 21.04
CA ASP A 73 13.36 12.01 22.40
C ASP A 73 12.05 12.81 22.53
N LEU A 74 11.07 12.57 21.65
CA LEU A 74 9.69 12.75 22.08
C LEU A 74 9.36 11.56 22.99
N ALA A 75 9.76 11.68 24.26
CA ALA A 75 9.24 10.85 25.32
C ALA A 75 7.71 10.76 25.12
N PRO A 76 7.12 9.56 25.07
CA PRO A 76 5.68 9.43 24.99
C PRO A 76 5.09 10.28 26.10
N LYS A 77 4.39 11.36 25.75
CA LYS A 77 3.52 12.00 26.73
C LYS A 77 2.42 10.99 26.97
N GLU A 78 2.61 10.23 28.05
CA GLU A 78 1.66 9.27 28.58
C GLU A 78 0.30 9.98 28.61
N PRO A 79 -0.66 9.59 27.76
CA PRO A 79 -2.00 10.10 27.87
C PRO A 79 -2.48 9.60 29.24
N ALA A 80 -2.89 10.54 30.10
CA ALA A 80 -3.52 10.19 31.36
C ALA A 80 -4.64 9.16 31.08
N PRO A 81 -4.72 8.07 31.85
CA PRO A 81 -5.71 7.03 31.60
C PRO A 81 -7.10 7.63 31.79
N ASP A 82 -7.79 7.87 30.67
CA ASP A 82 -9.23 8.05 30.67
C ASP A 82 -9.85 6.74 31.19
N PRO A 83 -10.63 6.76 32.29
CA PRO A 83 -11.24 5.55 32.86
C PRO A 83 -12.40 4.99 32.00
N THR A 84 -12.46 5.35 30.71
CA THR A 84 -13.55 5.01 29.80
C THR A 84 -13.02 4.20 28.61
N VAL A 85 -12.19 3.19 28.87
CA VAL A 85 -11.92 2.13 27.89
C VAL A 85 -12.21 0.78 28.53
N THR A 86 -13.32 0.21 28.09
CA THR A 86 -13.78 -1.15 28.35
C THR A 86 -12.68 -2.17 28.03
N SER A 87 -12.31 -2.95 29.06
CA SER A 87 -11.64 -4.26 29.03
C SER A 87 -10.38 -4.41 28.16
N ALA A 88 -9.22 -4.15 28.76
CA ALA A 88 -8.00 -4.91 28.44
C ALA A 88 -7.77 -5.94 29.56
N VAL A 89 -8.15 -7.19 29.29
CA VAL A 89 -7.65 -8.35 30.06
C VAL A 89 -6.16 -8.46 29.71
N PRO A 90 -5.23 -8.57 30.68
CA PRO A 90 -3.83 -8.83 30.35
C PRO A 90 -3.78 -10.17 29.60
N PRO A 91 -3.09 -10.26 28.43
CA PRO A 91 -2.88 -11.57 27.85
C PRO A 91 -2.07 -12.37 28.86
N VAL A 92 -2.67 -13.45 29.34
CA VAL A 92 -1.96 -14.55 29.98
C VAL A 92 -0.86 -14.99 29.00
N ALA A 93 0.33 -14.45 29.20
CA ALA A 93 1.53 -15.06 28.70
C ALA A 93 1.57 -16.48 29.28
N ALA A 94 1.71 -17.47 28.39
CA ALA A 94 1.92 -18.89 28.66
C ALA A 94 0.70 -19.82 28.65
N GLU A 95 -0.28 -19.59 27.77
CA GLU A 95 -0.77 -20.74 26.98
C GLU A 95 0.06 -20.79 25.69
N ARG A 96 0.98 -21.76 25.68
CA ARG A 96 1.77 -22.17 24.53
C ARG A 96 0.91 -22.05 23.28
N GLN A 97 1.36 -21.20 22.35
CA GLN A 97 1.18 -21.40 20.93
C GLN A 97 1.23 -22.91 20.69
N ALA A 98 0.10 -23.51 20.33
CA ALA A 98 0.16 -24.75 19.58
C ALA A 98 1.09 -24.43 18.42
N ALA A 99 2.28 -25.05 18.39
CA ALA A 99 3.36 -24.66 17.51
C ALA A 99 2.82 -24.57 16.09
N LEU A 100 2.57 -23.35 15.59
CA LEU A 100 2.03 -23.18 14.26
C LEU A 100 2.99 -23.86 13.29
N PRO A 101 2.49 -24.62 12.31
CA PRO A 101 3.38 -25.37 11.43
C PRO A 101 4.33 -24.40 10.72
N PRO A 102 5.62 -24.78 10.57
CA PRO A 102 6.62 -23.90 9.98
C PRO A 102 6.27 -23.49 8.55
N SER A 103 5.53 -24.33 7.82
CA SER A 103 4.99 -24.03 6.49
C SER A 103 3.98 -22.88 6.50
N HIS A 104 3.08 -22.82 7.49
CA HIS A 104 2.13 -21.71 7.65
C HIS A 104 2.87 -20.39 7.91
N VAL A 105 3.83 -20.41 8.84
CA VAL A 105 4.62 -19.22 9.20
C VAL A 105 5.40 -18.69 7.99
N GLN A 106 6.05 -19.58 7.23
CA GLN A 106 6.83 -19.20 6.06
C GLN A 106 5.95 -18.64 4.94
N TRP A 107 4.79 -19.24 4.69
CA TRP A 107 3.84 -18.73 3.71
C TRP A 107 3.35 -17.33 4.08
N CYS A 108 2.90 -17.14 5.34
CA CYS A 108 2.41 -15.85 5.83
C CYS A 108 3.49 -14.76 5.77
N ALA A 109 4.73 -15.08 6.14
CA ALA A 109 5.86 -14.14 6.08
C ALA A 109 6.21 -13.73 4.63
N SER A 110 6.05 -14.63 3.66
CA SER A 110 6.28 -14.32 2.25
C SER A 110 5.12 -13.50 1.63
N HIS A 111 3.89 -13.75 2.08
CA HIS A 111 2.69 -13.16 1.50
C HIS A 111 2.37 -11.78 2.08
N TYR A 112 2.60 -11.58 3.38
CA TYR A 112 2.31 -10.32 4.06
C TYR A 112 3.60 -9.70 4.62
N ARG A 113 3.97 -8.53 4.10
CA ARG A 113 5.22 -7.84 4.48
C ARG A 113 5.26 -7.37 5.94
N SER A 114 4.10 -7.20 6.57
CA SER A 114 3.95 -6.79 7.96
C SER A 114 3.52 -7.96 8.87
N TYR A 115 3.86 -9.20 8.50
CA TYR A 115 3.48 -10.37 9.28
C TYR A 115 4.32 -10.47 10.56
N ASN A 116 3.66 -10.70 11.69
CA ASN A 116 4.28 -11.01 12.97
C ASN A 116 4.06 -12.50 13.30
N PRO A 117 5.15 -13.29 13.46
CA PRO A 117 5.06 -14.72 13.76
C PRO A 117 4.57 -15.03 15.19
N ASP A 118 4.73 -14.11 16.14
CA ASP A 118 4.40 -14.36 17.55
C ASP A 118 2.89 -14.50 17.78
N ASP A 119 2.11 -13.65 17.09
CA ASP A 119 0.65 -13.55 17.24
C ASP A 119 -0.12 -13.99 15.98
N ASN A 120 0.56 -14.56 14.99
CA ASN A 120 -0.02 -14.92 13.68
C ASN A 120 -0.83 -13.78 13.03
N SER A 121 -0.31 -12.55 13.05
CA SER A 121 -1.05 -11.35 12.65
C SER A 121 -0.35 -10.51 11.58
N TYR A 122 -1.11 -9.78 10.77
CA TYR A 122 -0.61 -8.86 9.74
C TYR A 122 -1.48 -7.59 9.63
N MET A 123 -0.92 -6.50 9.10
CA MET A 123 -1.64 -5.27 8.80
C MET A 123 -2.25 -5.31 7.40
N SER A 124 -3.57 -5.17 7.33
CA SER A 124 -4.28 -5.01 6.06
C SER A 124 -4.05 -3.62 5.46
N TYR A 125 -4.31 -3.46 4.16
CA TYR A 125 -4.28 -2.15 3.48
C TYR A 125 -5.21 -1.10 4.13
N SER A 126 -6.23 -1.54 4.86
CA SER A 126 -7.13 -0.66 5.61
C SER A 126 -6.56 -0.18 6.97
N GLY A 127 -5.33 -0.55 7.31
CA GLY A 127 -4.69 -0.23 8.60
C GLY A 127 -5.18 -1.09 9.78
N ARG A 128 -6.05 -2.07 9.54
CA ARG A 128 -6.54 -3.01 10.55
C ARG A 128 -5.64 -4.24 10.63
N GLN A 129 -5.33 -4.67 11.85
CA GLN A 129 -4.64 -5.93 12.12
C GLN A 129 -5.59 -7.12 11.89
N ARG A 130 -5.12 -8.15 11.19
CA ARG A 130 -5.86 -9.39 10.90
C ARG A 130 -4.99 -10.60 11.17
N THR A 131 -5.60 -11.70 11.58
CA THR A 131 -4.93 -12.99 11.69
C THR A 131 -4.63 -13.57 10.30
N CYS A 132 -3.45 -14.14 10.10
CA CYS A 132 -3.12 -14.83 8.85
C CYS A 132 -3.84 -16.18 8.80
N SER A 133 -4.52 -16.44 7.68
CA SER A 133 -5.07 -17.75 7.35
C SER A 133 -4.33 -18.25 6.11
N SER A 134 -3.60 -19.35 6.26
CA SER A 134 -2.94 -20.03 5.15
C SER A 134 -3.54 -21.43 4.97
N PRO A 135 -3.41 -22.03 3.77
CA PRO A 135 -3.79 -23.42 3.55
C PRO A 135 -3.01 -24.42 4.41
N TYR A 136 -1.87 -24.01 4.96
CA TYR A 136 -0.97 -24.87 5.73
C TYR A 136 -1.21 -24.82 7.24
N LEU A 137 -2.29 -24.20 7.70
CA LEU A 137 -2.64 -24.13 9.13
C LEU A 137 -2.71 -25.52 9.78
N ASP A 138 -3.18 -26.53 9.03
CA ASP A 138 -3.37 -27.90 9.51
C ASP A 138 -2.26 -28.87 9.04
N ALA A 139 -1.25 -28.37 8.31
CA ALA A 139 -0.16 -29.20 7.79
C ALA A 139 0.79 -29.73 8.90
N GLY A 140 0.55 -29.34 10.15
CA GLY A 140 1.29 -29.78 11.33
C GLY A 140 1.05 -31.24 11.74
N ASP A 141 0.01 -31.89 11.22
CA ASP A 141 -0.32 -33.29 11.57
C ASP A 141 0.04 -34.32 10.48
N GLN A 142 0.60 -33.88 9.35
CA GLN A 142 1.03 -34.76 8.25
C GLN A 142 2.56 -34.91 8.14
N SER A 143 3.33 -34.29 9.04
CA SER A 143 4.78 -34.47 9.12
C SER A 143 5.21 -35.74 9.88
N ALA A 144 4.26 -36.58 10.27
CA ALA A 144 4.48 -37.98 10.61
C ALA A 144 3.92 -38.91 9.51
N GLN A 145 4.40 -38.77 8.27
CA GLN A 145 4.38 -39.95 7.41
C GLN A 145 5.43 -40.92 7.94
N PRO A 146 5.08 -42.17 8.30
CA PRO A 146 6.08 -43.20 8.40
C PRO A 146 6.73 -43.29 7.02
N SER A 147 8.05 -43.42 7.00
CA SER A 147 8.79 -43.93 5.85
C SER A 147 8.20 -45.30 5.51
N ALA A 148 7.13 -45.32 4.71
CA ALA A 148 6.67 -46.51 4.04
C ALA A 148 7.74 -46.80 3.00
N GLU A 149 8.68 -47.62 3.46
CA GLU A 149 9.49 -48.52 2.68
C GLU A 149 8.94 -48.70 1.27
N VAL A 150 9.73 -48.22 0.30
CA VAL A 150 9.56 -48.50 -1.11
C VAL A 150 9.55 -50.02 -1.28
N SER A 151 8.36 -50.60 -1.30
CA SER A 151 8.16 -51.99 -1.71
C SER A 151 8.01 -52.00 -3.22
N TYR A 152 9.09 -52.42 -3.88
CA TYR A 152 9.08 -52.77 -5.29
C TYR A 152 8.04 -53.88 -5.49
N VAL A 153 6.91 -53.53 -6.10
CA VAL A 153 6.07 -54.53 -6.77
C VAL A 153 6.22 -54.30 -8.26
N GLU A 154 7.13 -55.07 -8.84
CA GLU A 154 7.12 -55.31 -10.26
C GLU A 154 5.85 -56.08 -10.61
N ALA A 155 4.99 -55.45 -11.39
CA ALA A 155 3.93 -56.13 -12.12
C ALA A 155 3.96 -55.63 -13.56
N GLY A 156 4.67 -56.38 -14.40
CA GLY A 156 4.49 -56.30 -15.84
C GLY A 156 3.05 -56.65 -16.22
N GLY A 157 2.53 -56.01 -17.26
CA GLY A 157 1.24 -56.37 -17.82
C GLY A 157 0.59 -55.23 -18.59
N ALA A 158 0.71 -55.31 -19.90
CA ALA A 158 0.11 -54.46 -20.92
C ALA A 158 -1.35 -54.00 -20.67
N GLY A 159 -1.59 -52.73 -21.01
CA GLY A 159 -2.79 -52.31 -21.75
C GLY A 159 -3.98 -51.84 -20.92
N SER A 160 -4.11 -50.52 -20.75
CA SER A 160 -5.19 -49.73 -21.34
C SER A 160 -5.19 -48.32 -20.77
N ALA A 161 -5.15 -47.33 -21.66
CA ALA A 161 -5.36 -45.93 -21.37
C ALA A 161 -6.77 -45.73 -20.81
N ALA A 162 -6.87 -45.64 -19.49
CA ALA A 162 -7.97 -44.97 -18.82
C ALA A 162 -7.36 -43.75 -18.14
N ALA A 163 -7.96 -42.58 -18.34
CA ALA A 163 -7.54 -41.32 -17.75
C ALA A 163 -7.30 -41.53 -16.24
N ALA A 164 -6.03 -41.60 -15.85
CA ALA A 164 -5.65 -41.49 -14.46
C ALA A 164 -6.00 -40.06 -14.08
N GLU A 165 -7.08 -39.90 -13.31
CA GLU A 165 -7.43 -38.62 -12.72
C GLU A 165 -6.17 -38.09 -12.02
N PRO A 166 -5.67 -36.90 -12.39
CA PRO A 166 -4.51 -36.33 -11.74
C PRO A 166 -4.81 -36.19 -10.24
N SER A 167 -3.85 -36.57 -9.38
CA SER A 167 -4.02 -36.41 -7.94
C SER A 167 -4.28 -34.94 -7.60
N ALA A 168 -5.00 -34.68 -6.50
CA ALA A 168 -5.33 -33.31 -6.09
C ALA A 168 -4.07 -32.44 -5.96
N ASP A 169 -2.98 -33.00 -5.41
CA ASP A 169 -1.69 -32.34 -5.29
C ASP A 169 -1.06 -31.99 -6.66
N HIS A 170 -1.22 -32.87 -7.67
CA HIS A 170 -0.75 -32.64 -9.04
C HIS A 170 -1.50 -31.48 -9.69
N VAL A 171 -2.83 -31.51 -9.59
CA VAL A 171 -3.73 -30.46 -10.09
C VAL A 171 -3.35 -29.10 -9.50
N ASP A 172 -3.16 -29.02 -8.19
CA ASP A 172 -2.78 -27.78 -7.50
C ASP A 172 -1.40 -27.27 -7.93
N SER A 173 -0.43 -28.18 -8.11
CA SER A 173 0.89 -27.82 -8.62
C SER A 173 0.82 -27.23 -10.03
N CYS A 174 0.03 -27.83 -10.92
CA CYS A 174 -0.17 -27.38 -12.29
C CYS A 174 -0.91 -26.05 -12.35
N PHE A 175 -1.93 -25.85 -11.51
CA PHE A 175 -2.66 -24.58 -11.38
C PHE A 175 -1.77 -23.43 -10.90
N SER A 176 -0.86 -23.71 -9.97
CA SER A 176 0.09 -22.70 -9.46
C SER A 176 1.14 -22.32 -10.51
N ARG A 177 1.56 -23.28 -11.34
CA ARG A 177 2.63 -23.12 -12.33
C ARG A 177 2.15 -22.53 -13.65
N TYR A 178 0.98 -22.92 -14.12
CA TYR A 178 0.45 -22.53 -15.43
C TYR A 178 -0.93 -21.88 -15.29
N ARG A 179 -1.00 -20.58 -15.59
CA ARG A 179 -2.23 -19.77 -15.54
C ARG A 179 -3.37 -20.32 -16.43
N SER A 180 -3.01 -21.06 -17.47
CA SER A 180 -3.90 -21.59 -18.51
C SER A 180 -4.19 -23.09 -18.37
N TYR A 181 -3.84 -23.68 -17.23
CA TYR A 181 -4.08 -25.09 -16.94
C TYR A 181 -5.58 -25.41 -16.90
N ARG A 182 -5.93 -26.59 -17.40
CA ARG A 182 -7.28 -27.16 -17.41
C ARG A 182 -7.26 -28.52 -16.70
N PRO A 183 -8.06 -28.70 -15.65
CA PRO A 183 -8.11 -29.96 -14.91
C PRO A 183 -8.83 -31.07 -15.71
N GLU A 184 -9.71 -30.72 -16.65
CA GLU A 184 -10.52 -31.70 -17.39
C GLU A 184 -9.69 -32.56 -18.37
N ASP A 185 -8.59 -32.01 -18.87
CA ASP A 185 -7.75 -32.64 -19.90
C ASP A 185 -6.25 -32.65 -19.54
N ASN A 186 -5.92 -32.33 -18.27
CA ASN A 186 -4.57 -32.17 -17.72
C ASN A 186 -3.63 -31.33 -18.62
N SER A 187 -4.16 -30.31 -19.31
CA SER A 187 -3.39 -29.57 -20.32
C SER A 187 -3.22 -28.08 -20.00
N TYR A 188 -2.13 -27.47 -20.44
CA TYR A 188 -1.85 -26.04 -20.35
C TYR A 188 -1.42 -25.45 -21.69
N GLN A 189 -1.55 -24.13 -21.84
CA GLN A 189 -1.13 -23.37 -23.01
C GLN A 189 0.28 -22.79 -22.80
N PRO A 190 1.30 -23.16 -23.60
CA PRO A 190 2.64 -22.58 -23.51
C PRO A 190 2.67 -21.11 -23.97
N TYR A 191 3.57 -20.32 -23.38
CA TYR A 191 3.74 -18.90 -23.74
C TYR A 191 4.24 -18.67 -25.18
N SER A 192 4.84 -19.69 -25.81
CA SER A 192 5.26 -19.64 -27.21
C SER A 192 4.10 -19.73 -28.22
N GLY A 193 2.84 -19.86 -27.77
CA GLY A 193 1.66 -19.82 -28.63
C GLY A 193 1.40 -21.09 -29.44
N GLY A 194 1.98 -22.23 -29.04
CA GLY A 194 1.81 -23.53 -29.71
C GLY A 194 0.57 -24.33 -29.29
N PRO A 195 0.45 -25.62 -29.65
CA PRO A 195 -0.62 -26.48 -29.14
C PRO A 195 -0.53 -26.65 -27.61
N ARG A 196 -1.65 -27.00 -26.98
CA ARG A 196 -1.71 -27.30 -25.53
C ARG A 196 -0.81 -28.51 -25.22
N ARG A 197 -0.12 -28.46 -24.08
CA ARG A 197 0.77 -29.53 -23.60
C ARG A 197 0.23 -30.13 -22.31
N GLN A 198 0.51 -31.42 -22.10
CA GLN A 198 0.18 -32.11 -20.86
C GLN A 198 1.03 -31.57 -19.70
N CYS A 199 0.43 -31.44 -18.52
CA CYS A 199 1.16 -31.13 -17.30
C CYS A 199 1.71 -32.43 -16.71
N GLU A 200 3.03 -32.51 -16.64
CA GLU A 200 3.83 -33.59 -16.06
C GLU A 200 4.42 -33.15 -14.71
#